data_AF-A0A6G1DUT4-F1
#
_entry.id   AF-A0A6G1DUT4-F1
#
_cell.length_a   1.000
_cell.length_b   1.000
_cell.length_c   1.000
_cell.angle_alpha   90.00
_cell.angle_beta   90.00
_cell.angle_gamma   90.00
#
_symmetry.space_group_name_H-M   'P 1'
#
loop_
_entity.id
_entity.type
_entity.pdbx_description
1 polymer ?
#
loop_
_entity_poly.entity_id
_entity_poly.type
_entity_poly.pdbx_seq_one_letter_code
_entity_poly.pdbx_strand_id
1 'polypeptide(L)'
;MEAPSVSAEERHRIERVARFVARDRDGDMAEALLLRLLTITRNGRRWGFLAPEHPLHPYYLQQKVSEQCRILRPRPVAAADR
;
A
#
# COMPACT_ATOMS: atom_id res chain seq x y z
N MET A 1 -6.54 24.54 -3.33
CA MET A 1 -5.83 23.56 -4.17
C MET A 1 -6.59 22.25 -4.08
N GLU A 2 -7.46 21.98 -5.05
CA GLU A 2 -8.11 20.67 -5.16
C GLU A 2 -7.04 19.62 -5.46
N ALA A 3 -6.91 18.62 -4.59
CA ALA A 3 -6.19 17.42 -4.94
C ALA A 3 -6.88 16.83 -6.18
N PRO A 4 -6.16 16.47 -7.26
CA PRO A 4 -6.77 15.82 -8.41
C PRO A 4 -7.57 14.63 -7.88
N SER A 5 -8.86 14.59 -8.21
CA SER A 5 -9.81 13.63 -7.67
C SER A 5 -9.37 12.21 -8.04
N VAL A 6 -8.54 11.60 -7.20
CA VAL A 6 -8.06 10.22 -7.35
C VAL A 6 -9.29 9.34 -7.48
N SER A 7 -9.40 8.60 -8.59
CA SER A 7 -10.58 7.77 -8.83
C SER A 7 -10.72 6.72 -7.73
N ALA A 8 -11.96 6.33 -7.42
CA ALA A 8 -12.22 5.29 -6.42
C ALA A 8 -11.48 3.98 -6.75
N GLU A 9 -11.34 3.66 -8.04
CA GLU A 9 -10.57 2.51 -8.51
C GLU A 9 -9.08 2.63 -8.23
N GLU A 10 -8.51 3.82 -8.41
CA GLU A 10 -7.09 4.07 -8.16
C GLU A 10 -6.78 4.02 -6.65
N ARG A 11 -7.65 4.60 -5.82
CA ARG A 11 -7.57 4.45 -4.35
C ARG A 11 -7.63 2.99 -3.93
N HIS A 12 -8.63 2.25 -4.42
CA HIS A 12 -8.80 0.84 -4.10
C HIS A 12 -7.58 0.00 -4.52
N ARG A 13 -6.96 0.33 -5.65
CA ARG A 13 -5.73 -0.32 -6.10
C ARG A 13 -4.57 -0.05 -5.14
N ILE A 14 -4.35 1.20 -4.74
CA ILE A 14 -3.30 1.59 -3.80
C ILE A 14 -3.48 0.85 -2.47
N GLU A 15 -4.70 0.83 -1.92
CA GLU A 15 -5.01 0.11 -0.69
C GLU A 15 -4.72 -1.39 -0.78
N ARG A 16 -5.06 -2.03 -1.91
CA ARG A 16 -4.75 -3.45 -2.12
C ARG A 16 -3.25 -3.72 -2.12
N VAL A 17 -2.47 -2.85 -2.74
CA VAL A 17 -1.00 -2.97 -2.77
C VAL A 17 -0.41 -2.73 -1.40
N ALA A 18 -0.84 -1.68 -0.71
CA ALA A 18 -0.43 -1.41 0.66
C ALA A 18 -0.70 -2.59 1.59
N ARG A 19 -1.89 -3.20 1.50
CA ARG A 19 -2.23 -4.43 2.24
C ARG A 19 -1.33 -5.61 1.92
N PHE A 20 -0.98 -5.78 0.64
CA PHE A 20 -0.12 -6.87 0.20
C PHE A 20 1.31 -6.70 0.72
N VAL A 21 1.88 -5.51 0.53
CA VAL A 21 3.24 -5.16 0.97
C VAL A 21 3.35 -5.19 2.50
N ALA A 22 2.37 -4.66 3.22
CA ALA A 22 2.38 -4.63 4.69
C ALA A 22 2.42 -6.01 5.36
N ARG A 23 2.00 -7.07 4.65
CA ARG A 23 2.02 -8.46 5.14
C ARG A 23 3.38 -9.13 5.00
N ASP A 24 4.27 -8.55 4.20
CA ASP A 24 5.62 -9.06 4.00
C ASP A 24 6.45 -8.79 5.27
N ARG A 25 6.53 -9.81 6.14
CA ARG A 25 7.19 -9.72 7.46
C ARG A 25 8.70 -9.57 7.38
N ASP A 26 9.30 -10.01 6.27
CA ASP A 26 10.76 -10.02 6.09
C ASP A 26 11.29 -8.71 5.47
N GLY A 27 10.42 -7.73 5.23
CA GLY A 27 10.80 -6.39 4.81
C GLY A 27 11.01 -6.27 3.31
N ASP A 28 10.25 -5.35 2.72
CA ASP A 28 10.44 -4.71 1.41
C ASP A 28 10.59 -5.60 0.16
N MET A 29 10.64 -6.93 0.23
CA MET A 29 10.82 -7.78 -0.96
C MET A 29 9.65 -7.63 -1.93
N ALA A 30 8.41 -7.67 -1.43
CA ALA A 30 7.22 -7.43 -2.23
C ALA A 30 7.23 -6.05 -2.92
N GLU A 31 7.63 -5.01 -2.18
CA GLU A 31 7.70 -3.63 -2.69
C GLU A 31 8.82 -3.47 -3.72
N ALA A 32 10.00 -4.06 -3.45
CA ALA A 32 11.15 -4.04 -4.34
C ALA A 32 10.87 -4.78 -5.65
N LEU A 33 10.16 -5.92 -5.61
CA LEU A 33 9.73 -6.62 -6.81
C LEU A 33 8.76 -5.77 -7.65
N LEU A 34 7.80 -5.11 -7.02
CA LEU A 34 6.86 -4.23 -7.73
C LEU A 34 7.56 -3.00 -8.32
N LEU A 35 8.51 -2.40 -7.61
CA LEU A 35 9.37 -1.33 -8.12
C LEU A 35 10.20 -1.80 -9.31
N ARG A 36 10.81 -2.99 -9.22
CA ARG A 36 11.60 -3.56 -10.33
C ARG A 36 10.73 -3.86 -11.55
N LEU A 37 9.52 -4.37 -11.34
CA LEU A 37 8.53 -4.56 -12.41
C LEU A 37 8.09 -3.22 -13.02
N LEU A 38 7.91 -2.17 -12.21
CA LEU A 38 7.62 -0.82 -12.71
C LEU A 38 8.76 -0.33 -13.62
N THR A 39 10.02 -0.53 -13.23
CA THR A 39 11.19 -0.15 -14.05
C THR A 39 11.22 -0.91 -15.38
N ILE A 40 10.98 -2.23 -15.35
CA ILE A 40 11.04 -3.09 -16.55
C ILE A 40 9.87 -2.79 -17.50
N THR A 41 8.66 -2.73 -16.96
CA THR A 41 7.42 -2.62 -17.77
C THR A 41 7.05 -1.17 -18.10
N ARG A 42 7.68 -0.19 -17.44
CA ARG A 42 7.32 1.23 -17.48
C ARG A 42 5.83 1.47 -17.21
N ASN A 43 5.19 0.59 -16.44
CA ASN A 43 3.76 0.62 -16.20
C ASN A 43 3.38 1.60 -15.07
N GLY A 44 3.62 2.89 -15.33
CA GLY A 44 3.29 3.98 -14.41
C GLY A 44 1.80 4.06 -14.06
N ARG A 45 0.90 3.61 -14.95
CA ARG A 45 -0.54 3.60 -14.69
C ARG A 45 -0.95 2.63 -13.58
N ARG A 46 -0.26 1.50 -13.43
CA ARG A 46 -0.66 0.46 -12.45
C ARG A 46 0.03 0.61 -11.11
N TRP A 47 1.33 0.90 -11.12
CA TRP A 47 2.17 0.89 -9.92
C TRP A 47 3.00 2.17 -9.77
N GLY A 48 2.72 3.22 -10.55
CA GLY A 48 3.51 4.45 -10.54
C GLY A 48 3.59 5.11 -9.16
N PHE A 49 2.56 4.95 -8.33
CA PHE A 49 2.52 5.44 -6.96
C PHE A 49 3.58 4.82 -6.02
N LEU A 50 4.25 3.75 -6.43
CA LEU A 50 5.38 3.20 -5.68
C LEU A 50 6.63 4.09 -5.81
N ALA A 51 6.74 4.88 -6.88
CA ALA A 51 7.87 5.79 -7.08
C ALA A 51 7.74 7.02 -6.16
N PRO A 52 8.82 7.48 -5.49
CA PRO A 52 8.80 8.63 -4.59
C PRO A 52 8.30 9.93 -5.23
N GLU A 53 8.52 10.10 -6.53
CA GLU A 53 8.16 11.29 -7.29
C GLU A 53 6.66 11.33 -7.65
N HIS A 54 5.91 10.25 -7.43
CA HIS A 54 4.51 10.16 -7.81
C HIS A 54 3.61 10.94 -6.82
N PRO A 55 2.62 11.71 -7.30
CA PRO A 55 1.72 12.50 -6.43
C PRO A 55 0.98 11.69 -5.36
N LEU A 56 0.73 10.41 -5.63
CA LEU A 56 0.04 9.48 -4.73
C LEU A 56 0.96 8.65 -3.83
N HIS A 57 2.28 8.84 -3.94
CA HIS A 57 3.24 8.13 -3.09
C HIS A 57 3.01 8.37 -1.59
N PRO A 58 2.76 9.61 -1.11
CA PRO A 58 2.47 9.84 0.30
C PRO A 58 1.23 9.09 0.79
N TYR A 59 0.18 9.04 -0.04
CA TYR A 59 -1.05 8.31 0.29
C TYR A 59 -0.79 6.80 0.38
N TYR A 60 -0.02 6.24 -0.55
CA TYR A 60 0.40 4.84 -0.50
C TYR A 60 1.19 4.52 0.79
N LEU A 61 2.17 5.35 1.16
CA LEU A 61 2.96 5.17 2.39
C LEU A 61 2.07 5.18 3.63
N GLN A 62 1.12 6.12 3.71
CA GLN A 62 0.17 6.18 4.82
C GLN A 62 -0.66 4.90 4.94
N GLN A 63 -1.13 4.35 3.82
CA GLN A 63 -1.88 3.08 3.81
C GLN A 63 -0.98 1.91 4.22
N LYS A 64 0.27 1.85 3.74
CA LYS A 64 1.23 0.80 4.08
C LYS A 64 1.48 0.76 5.60
N VAL A 65 1.79 1.92 6.19
CA VAL A 65 2.01 2.03 7.64
C VAL A 65 0.75 1.68 8.42
N SER A 66 -0.42 2.15 7.97
CA SER A 66 -1.70 1.82 8.62
C SER A 66 -1.98 0.32 8.66
N GLU A 67 -1.69 -0.38 7.57
CA GLU A 67 -1.84 -1.84 7.48
C GLU A 67 -0.80 -2.59 8.31
N GLN A 68 0.46 -2.13 8.35
CA GLN A 68 1.50 -2.67 9.22
C GLN A 68 1.10 -2.53 10.70
N CYS A 69 0.63 -1.34 11.10
CA CYS A 69 0.11 -1.12 12.45
C CYS A 69 -1.09 -2.03 12.75
N ARG A 70 -1.98 -2.29 11.77
CA ARG A 70 -3.12 -3.20 11.95
C ARG A 70 -2.67 -4.63 12.19
N ILE A 71 -1.62 -5.09 11.52
CA ILE A 71 -1.04 -6.43 11.69
C ILE A 71 -0.37 -6.57 13.06
N LEU A 72 0.29 -5.52 13.53
CA LEU A 72 0.99 -5.50 14.81
C LEU A 72 0.06 -5.33 16.02
N ARG A 73 -1.12 -4.73 15.84
CA ARG A 73 -2.09 -4.60 16.94
C ARG A 73 -2.59 -5.99 17.34
N PRO A 74 -2.43 -6.40 18.61
CA PRO A 74 -3.11 -7.58 19.11
C PRO A 74 -4.60 -7.36 18.93
N ARG A 75 -5.25 -8.21 18.13
CA ARG A 75 -6.70 -8.22 18.03
C ARG A 75 -7.20 -8.48 19.45
N PRO A 76 -8.03 -7.61 20.04
CA PRO A 76 -8.73 -7.99 21.25
C PRO A 76 -9.51 -9.24 20.86
N VAL A 77 -9.14 -10.37 21.46
CA VAL A 77 -10.00 -11.55 21.48
C VAL A 77 -11.21 -11.06 22.26
N ALA A 78 -12.21 -10.55 21.55
CA ALA A 78 -13.51 -10.30 22.12
C ALA A 78 -13.88 -11.60 22.82
N ALA A 79 -14.06 -11.49 24.15
CA ALA A 79 -14.27 -12.59 25.06
C ALA A 79 -15.10 -13.69 24.42
N ALA A 80 -14.42 -14.77 24.04
CA ALA A 80 -15.06 -16.06 23.85
C ALA A 80 -15.31 -16.62 25.25
N ASP A 81 -16.26 -16.01 25.96
CA ASP A 81 -16.90 -16.59 27.15
C ASP A 81 -18.04 -15.67 27.58
N ARG A 82 -19.24 -15.97 27.08
CA ARG A 82 -20.47 -16.17 27.86
C ARG A 82 -21.61 -16.60 26.97
#